data_AF-U6D575-F1
#
_entry.id   AF-U6D575-F1
#
_cell.length_a   1.000
_cell.length_b   1.000
_cell.length_c   1.000
_cell.angle_alpha   90.00
_cell.angle_beta   90.00
_cell.angle_gamma   90.00
#
_symmetry.space_group_name_H-M   'P 1'
#
loop_
_entity.id
_entity.type
_entity.pdbx_description
1 polymer ?
#
loop_
_entity_poly.entity_id
_entity_poly.type
_entity_poly.pdbx_seq_one_letter_code
_entity_poly.pdbx_strand_id
1 'polypeptide(L)'
;HTSNDPYCFVEFYEHRDAAAALAAMNGRKILGKEVKVNWATTPSSQKKDTSNHFHVFVGDLSPEITTEDIKSAFAPFGKISDARVVKD
;
A
#
# COMPACT_ATOMS: atom_id res chain seq x y z
N HIS A 1 -15.41 17.22 -11.18
CA HIS A 1 -15.12 16.37 -10.01
C HIS A 1 -13.62 16.16 -9.96
N THR A 2 -12.92 16.95 -9.15
CA THR A 2 -11.49 16.78 -8.87
C THR A 2 -11.38 15.59 -7.92
N SER A 3 -11.40 14.36 -8.44
CA SER A 3 -11.27 13.15 -7.61
C SER A 3 -9.80 13.05 -7.18
N ASN A 4 -9.44 13.72 -6.08
CA ASN A 4 -8.26 13.35 -5.30
C ASN A 4 -8.60 12.01 -4.67
N ASP A 5 -8.27 10.95 -5.38
CA ASP A 5 -8.51 9.61 -4.85
C ASP A 5 -7.53 9.36 -3.71
N PRO A 6 -8.02 8.92 -2.55
CA PRO A 6 -7.14 8.62 -1.44
C PRO A 6 -6.16 7.52 -1.83
N TYR A 7 -5.02 7.54 -1.15
CA TYR A 7 -3.96 6.58 -1.36
C TYR A 7 -3.45 6.07 -0.02
N CYS A 8 -2.81 4.92 -0.03
CA CYS A 8 -2.25 4.28 1.15
C CYS A 8 -0.83 3.84 0.89
N PHE A 9 0.03 4.01 1.88
CA PHE A 9 1.35 3.39 1.91
C PHE A 9 1.31 2.22 2.87
N VAL A 10 1.74 1.06 2.40
CA VAL A 10 1.86 -0.17 3.18
C VAL A 10 3.32 -0.55 3.23
N GLU A 11 3.82 -0.82 4.43
CA GLU A 11 5.18 -1.26 4.67
C GLU A 11 5.18 -2.74 5.06
N PHE A 12 6.03 -3.52 4.42
CA PHE A 12 6.22 -4.94 4.70
C PHE A 12 7.61 -5.21 5.27
N TYR A 13 7.71 -6.26 6.08
CA TYR A 13 9.00 -6.75 6.58
C TYR A 13 9.82 -7.49 5.52
N GLU A 14 9.16 -8.13 4.54
CA GLU A 14 9.82 -8.95 3.53
C GLU A 14 9.49 -8.48 2.10
N HIS A 15 10.50 -8.51 1.22
CA HIS A 15 10.34 -8.14 -0.19
C HIS A 15 9.35 -9.06 -0.90
N ARG A 16 9.41 -10.35 -0.58
CA ARG A 16 8.59 -11.39 -1.20
C ARG A 16 7.11 -11.13 -0.94
N ASP A 17 6.78 -10.78 0.29
CA ASP A 17 5.42 -10.46 0.73
C ASP A 17 4.89 -9.21 0.02
N ALA A 18 5.69 -8.15 -0.01
CA ALA A 18 5.36 -6.91 -0.72
C ALA A 18 5.16 -7.16 -2.23
N ALA A 19 6.04 -7.93 -2.86
CA ALA A 19 5.95 -8.27 -4.27
C ALA A 19 4.70 -9.11 -4.60
N ALA A 20 4.38 -10.08 -3.72
CA ALA A 20 3.17 -10.89 -3.84
C ALA A 20 1.91 -10.04 -3.70
N ALA A 21 1.86 -9.15 -2.71
CA ALA A 21 0.77 -8.22 -2.52
C ALA A 21 0.60 -7.30 -3.72
N LEU A 22 1.70 -6.74 -4.25
CA LEU A 22 1.67 -5.88 -5.42
C LEU A 22 1.11 -6.61 -6.64
N ALA A 23 1.60 -7.80 -6.95
CA ALA A 23 1.12 -8.58 -8.10
C ALA A 23 -0.35 -9.01 -7.96
N ALA A 24 -0.79 -9.34 -6.74
CA ALA A 24 -2.14 -9.84 -6.50
C ALA A 24 -3.19 -8.74 -6.33
N MET A 25 -2.80 -7.56 -5.83
CA MET A 25 -3.71 -6.46 -5.52
C MET A 25 -3.72 -5.37 -6.59
N ASN A 26 -2.68 -5.25 -7.43
CA ASN A 26 -2.66 -4.27 -8.50
C ASN A 26 -3.78 -4.54 -9.53
N GLY A 27 -4.68 -3.58 -9.72
CA GLY A 27 -5.85 -3.71 -10.59
C GLY A 27 -7.02 -4.46 -9.96
N ARG A 28 -6.95 -4.79 -8.66
CA ARG A 28 -8.04 -5.47 -7.96
C ARG A 28 -9.10 -4.47 -7.53
N LYS A 29 -10.37 -4.87 -7.55
CA LYS A 29 -11.47 -4.04 -7.02
C LYS A 29 -11.60 -4.20 -5.50
N ILE A 30 -11.36 -3.13 -4.76
CA ILE A 30 -11.65 -3.01 -3.33
C ILE A 30 -12.81 -2.03 -3.16
N LEU A 31 -13.88 -2.43 -2.47
CA LEU A 31 -15.08 -1.61 -2.29
C LEU A 31 -15.64 -1.05 -3.61
N GLY A 32 -15.61 -1.86 -4.68
CA GLY A 32 -16.10 -1.48 -6.01
C GLY A 32 -15.16 -0.61 -6.84
N LYS A 33 -14.01 -0.16 -6.30
CA LYS A 33 -13.02 0.66 -7.02
C LYS A 33 -11.74 -0.11 -7.29
N GLU A 34 -11.19 0.02 -8.49
CA GLU A 34 -9.91 -0.60 -8.87
C GLU A 34 -8.76 0.11 -8.17
N VAL A 35 -8.03 -0.63 -7.34
CA VAL A 35 -6.86 -0.09 -6.65
C VAL A 35 -5.61 -0.29 -7.49
N LYS A 36 -4.71 0.68 -7.41
CA LYS A 36 -3.45 0.66 -8.15
C LYS A 36 -2.28 0.43 -7.21
N VAL A 37 -1.63 -0.72 -7.32
CA VAL A 37 -0.56 -1.11 -6.40
C VAL A 37 0.80 -1.04 -7.09
N ASN A 38 1.72 -0.26 -6.55
CA ASN A 38 3.06 -0.05 -7.09
C ASN A 38 4.10 -0.02 -5.98
N TRP A 39 5.38 -0.18 -6.34
CA TRP A 39 6.46 0.06 -5.41
C TRP A 39 6.50 1.54 -5.01
N ALA A 40 6.51 1.82 -3.72
CA ALA A 40 6.72 3.18 -3.25
C ALA A 40 8.21 3.50 -3.32
N THR A 41 8.61 4.29 -4.31
CA THR A 41 9.99 4.72 -4.48
C THR A 41 10.32 5.76 -3.41
N THR A 42 10.92 5.35 -2.30
CA THR A 42 11.54 6.32 -1.37
C THR A 42 12.87 6.77 -1.97
N PRO A 43 13.09 8.09 -2.20
CA PRO A 43 14.39 8.57 -2.66
C PRO A 43 15.44 8.20 -1.62
N SER A 44 16.42 7.42 -2.07
CA SER A 44 17.48 6.74 -1.30
C SER A 44 18.54 7.71 -0.73
N SER A 45 18.10 8.79 -0.07
CA SER A 45 19.00 9.86 0.42
C SER A 45 19.00 10.10 1.92
N GLN A 46 18.24 9.37 2.74
CA GLN A 46 18.45 9.41 4.20
C GLN A 46 18.65 8.02 4.78
N LYS A 47 19.93 7.75 5.03
CA LYS A 47 20.39 6.74 5.97
C LYS A 47 19.77 7.03 7.33
N LYS A 48 18.77 6.26 7.73
CA LYS A 48 18.38 6.03 9.12
C LYS A 48 17.82 4.61 9.20
N ASP A 49 18.69 3.66 9.49
CA ASP A 49 18.42 2.48 10.32
C ASP A 49 17.04 1.78 10.22
N THR A 50 16.46 1.62 9.02
CA THR A 50 15.33 0.71 8.72
C THR A 50 15.75 -0.32 7.66
N SER A 51 16.79 -1.08 7.97
CA SER A 51 17.61 -1.85 7.04
C SER A 51 16.94 -3.01 6.26
N ASN A 52 15.60 -3.14 6.14
CA ASN A 52 14.99 -4.14 5.25
C ASN A 52 13.46 -4.02 5.01
N HIS A 53 12.87 -2.82 5.15
CA HIS A 53 11.43 -2.67 4.95
C HIS A 53 11.07 -2.31 3.51
N PHE A 54 9.95 -2.84 3.03
CA PHE A 54 9.52 -2.75 1.64
C PHE A 54 8.21 -1.97 1.54
N HIS A 55 8.26 -0.84 0.85
CA HIS A 55 7.14 0.09 0.81
C HIS A 55 6.33 -0.11 -0.47
N VAL A 56 5.02 -0.23 -0.31
CA VAL A 56 4.04 -0.45 -1.35
C VAL A 56 3.07 0.73 -1.35
N PHE A 57 2.93 1.38 -2.49
CA PHE A 57 1.95 2.42 -2.75
C PHE A 57 0.66 1.80 -3.28
N VAL A 58 -0.47 2.19 -2.71
CA VAL A 58 -1.82 1.76 -3.09
C VAL A 58 -2.63 3.02 -3.42
N GLY A 59 -2.83 3.31 -4.71
CA GLY A 59 -3.62 4.43 -5.19
C GLY A 59 -5.02 4.02 -5.64
N ASP A 60 -5.77 5.01 -6.13
CA ASP A 60 -7.13 4.83 -6.65
C ASP A 60 -8.09 4.22 -5.62
N LEU A 61 -7.92 4.57 -4.34
CA LEU A 61 -8.73 4.00 -3.28
C LEU A 61 -10.12 4.65 -3.20
N SER A 62 -11.08 3.92 -2.66
CA SER A 62 -12.39 4.47 -2.33
C SER A 62 -12.30 5.48 -1.17
N PRO A 63 -13.07 6.57 -1.16
CA PRO A 63 -13.12 7.54 -0.06
C PRO A 63 -13.51 6.89 1.29
N GLU A 64 -14.33 5.84 1.22
CA GLU A 64 -14.78 5.05 2.36
C GLU A 64 -13.70 4.10 2.90
N ILE A 65 -12.60 3.87 2.17
CA ILE A 65 -11.57 2.94 2.62
C ILE A 65 -10.92 3.41 3.91
N THR A 66 -10.59 2.46 4.77
CA THR A 66 -9.83 2.70 6.00
C THR A 66 -8.50 1.98 5.99
N THR A 67 -7.61 2.38 6.90
CA THR A 67 -6.33 1.69 7.10
C THR A 67 -6.55 0.22 7.49
N GLU A 68 -7.64 -0.09 8.19
CA GLU A 68 -7.99 -1.47 8.57
C GLU A 68 -8.39 -2.31 7.35
N ASP A 69 -9.15 -1.75 6.40
CA ASP A 69 -9.48 -2.44 5.15
C ASP A 69 -8.23 -2.79 4.36
N ILE A 70 -7.28 -1.85 4.27
CA ILE A 70 -5.99 -2.09 3.61
C ILE A 70 -5.21 -3.16 4.38
N LYS A 71 -5.08 -3.04 5.71
CA LYS A 71 -4.37 -4.06 6.50
C LYS A 71 -5.00 -5.43 6.33
N SER A 72 -6.32 -5.54 6.35
CA SER A 72 -7.04 -6.80 6.16
C SER A 72 -6.82 -7.38 4.76
N ALA A 73 -6.90 -6.53 3.73
CA ALA A 73 -6.69 -6.95 2.35
C ALA A 73 -5.24 -7.40 2.08
N PHE A 74 -4.27 -6.79 2.77
CA PHE A 74 -2.84 -7.04 2.58
C PHE A 74 -2.24 -8.07 3.57
N ALA A 75 -2.88 -8.32 4.71
CA ALA A 75 -2.49 -9.32 5.71
C ALA A 75 -2.27 -10.75 5.18
N PRO A 76 -3.06 -11.29 4.22
CA PRO A 76 -2.82 -12.64 3.72
C PRO A 76 -1.55 -12.78 2.88
N PHE A 77 -0.97 -11.69 2.38
CA PHE A 77 0.28 -11.74 1.60
C PHE A 77 1.52 -11.76 2.47
N GLY A 78 1.43 -11.22 3.69
CA GLY A 78 2.56 -11.17 4.60
C GLY A 78 2.40 -10.20 5.74
N LYS A 79 3.47 -10.09 6.54
CA LYS A 79 3.43 -9.27 7.75
C LYS A 79 3.64 -7.80 7.40
N ILE A 80 2.62 -7.00 7.67
CA ILE A 80 2.64 -5.55 7.52
C ILE A 80 3.34 -4.95 8.75
N SER A 81 4.37 -4.14 8.52
CA SER A 81 5.07 -3.35 9.54
C SER A 81 4.28 -2.08 9.88
N ASP A 82 3.86 -1.35 8.85
CA ASP A 82 3.08 -0.12 8.99
C ASP A 82 2.10 0.05 7.82
N ALA A 83 1.01 0.78 8.04
CA ALA A 83 0.13 1.19 6.95
C ALA A 83 -0.49 2.54 7.26
N ARG A 84 -0.46 3.45 6.29
CA ARG A 84 -0.94 4.82 6.44
C ARG A 84 -1.79 5.22 5.24
N VAL A 85 -3.08 5.48 5.48
CA VAL A 85 -3.99 6.06 4.50
C VAL A 85 -3.85 7.58 4.51
N VAL A 86 -3.76 8.18 3.33
CA VAL A 86 -3.71 9.62 3.08
C VAL A 86 -4.90 9.99 2.22
N LYS A 87 -5.69 10.95 2.71
CA LYS A 87 -6.85 11.52 2.02
C LYS A 87 -6.57 13.02 1.94
N ASP A 88 -6.42 13.58 0.75
CA ASP A 88 -6.21 15.02 0.49
C ASP A 88 -7.49 15.66 -0.07
#